data_AF-A0AAE0WBI9-F1
#
_entry.id   AF-A0AAE0WBI9-F1
#
_cell.length_a   1.000
_cell.length_b   1.000
_cell.length_c   1.000
_cell.angle_alpha   90.00
_cell.angle_beta   90.00
_cell.angle_gamma   90.00
#
_symmetry.space_group_name_H-M   'P 1'
#
loop_
_entity.id
_entity.type
_entity.pdbx_description
1 polymer ?
#
loop_
_entity_poly.entity_id
_entity_poly.type
_entity_poly.pdbx_seq_one_letter_code
_entity_poly.pdbx_strand_id
1 'polypeptide(L)'
;MYNKEFKKYENYLVRSMRYFWPGNVSMVIVLDAENQEDRRLGKTLPNKFPYPRVEYQDSINPSIFHRKGHERMQRDFFYPETKVKKKYVGFLDTDTVFVTKVTPDLLFENGKPVIIANYGEPGSPWWNRVSITTAKIYKAKEIMRCMSYFPVIIKVEHVVEVRKYLEKLHGKPFDEIFKQFSTNAISQFNIMCQYLWNFHRDEYKFYFHVISSTPGKWEGKGSIPERESFEFYQANFTVAQKLPKVRTSIHYRYHNKWEDFNTYKNIVKKGICYSGGFDICPEQCRHLNRTALQKELFYFEYNDWSWDPRCMDEQEKHYAKVEELRDSEARKAIKEGCAEVDKLSFDFVAL
;
A
#
# COMPACT_ATOMS: atom_id res chain seq x y z
N MET A 1 -7.54 -6.10 -17.26
CA MET A 1 -6.23 -5.56 -16.83
C MET A 1 -5.36 -5.25 -18.07
N TYR A 2 -5.43 -4.02 -18.59
CA TYR A 2 -4.69 -3.61 -19.80
C TYR A 2 -3.16 -3.83 -19.68
N ASN A 3 -2.50 -4.10 -20.83
CA ASN A 3 -1.07 -4.42 -21.00
C ASN A 3 -0.11 -3.54 -20.16
N LYS A 4 -0.45 -2.25 -19.92
CA LYS A 4 0.36 -1.35 -19.07
C LYS A 4 0.33 -1.70 -17.57
N GLU A 5 -0.82 -2.02 -17.01
CA GLU A 5 -0.95 -2.31 -15.57
C GLU A 5 -0.39 -3.70 -15.22
N PHE A 6 -0.53 -4.65 -16.14
CA PHE A 6 0.12 -5.95 -15.99
C PHE A 6 1.65 -5.85 -16.04
N LYS A 7 2.20 -4.99 -16.92
CA LYS A 7 3.64 -4.71 -16.93
C LYS A 7 4.12 -4.12 -15.61
N LYS A 8 3.35 -3.26 -14.95
CA LYS A 8 3.70 -2.75 -13.60
C LYS A 8 3.68 -3.88 -12.57
N TYR A 9 2.64 -4.71 -12.60
CA TYR A 9 2.55 -5.89 -11.73
C TYR A 9 3.79 -6.79 -11.86
N GLU A 10 4.17 -7.19 -13.08
CA GLU A 10 5.34 -8.06 -13.27
C GLU A 10 6.66 -7.36 -12.91
N ASN A 11 6.84 -6.12 -13.37
CA ASN A 11 8.15 -5.48 -13.31
C ASN A 11 8.44 -4.76 -11.99
N TYR A 12 7.41 -4.36 -11.25
CA TYR A 12 7.56 -3.63 -9.99
C TYR A 12 7.21 -4.52 -8.82
N LEU A 13 5.95 -4.98 -8.75
CA LEU A 13 5.45 -5.74 -7.62
C LEU A 13 6.13 -7.12 -7.53
N VAL A 14 5.97 -7.97 -8.54
CA VAL A 14 6.48 -9.36 -8.50
C VAL A 14 8.00 -9.40 -8.33
N ARG A 15 8.74 -8.57 -9.08
CA ARG A 15 10.20 -8.51 -8.97
C ARG A 15 10.67 -8.06 -7.59
N SER A 16 10.10 -7.00 -7.02
CA SER A 16 10.50 -6.55 -5.67
C SER A 16 10.07 -7.55 -4.59
N MET A 17 8.91 -8.19 -4.73
CA MET A 17 8.46 -9.25 -3.82
C MET A 17 9.45 -10.41 -3.75
N ARG A 18 10.08 -10.78 -4.87
CA ARG A 18 11.04 -11.90 -4.92
C ARG A 18 12.23 -11.70 -3.98
N TYR A 19 12.66 -10.45 -3.77
CA TYR A 19 13.78 -10.14 -2.88
C TYR A 19 13.35 -9.88 -1.45
N PHE A 20 12.18 -9.26 -1.28
CA PHE A 20 11.82 -8.60 -0.04
C PHE A 20 10.67 -9.26 0.72
N TRP A 21 9.76 -9.95 0.05
CA TRP A 21 8.69 -10.63 0.76
C TRP A 21 9.23 -11.92 1.41
N PRO A 22 8.78 -12.31 2.61
CA PRO A 22 9.11 -13.63 3.19
C PRO A 22 8.56 -14.77 2.31
N GLY A 23 9.14 -15.97 2.39
CA GLY A 23 8.64 -17.13 1.65
C GLY A 23 7.14 -17.41 1.92
N ASN A 24 6.48 -18.10 0.99
CA ASN A 24 5.04 -18.45 1.02
C ASN A 24 4.05 -17.28 0.95
N VAL A 25 3.93 -16.67 -0.23
CA VAL A 25 2.86 -15.71 -0.55
C VAL A 25 1.58 -16.44 -0.95
N SER A 26 0.45 -16.09 -0.34
CA SER A 26 -0.87 -16.41 -0.88
C SER A 26 -1.45 -15.18 -1.57
N MET A 27 -1.33 -15.12 -2.90
CA MET A 27 -1.85 -14.00 -3.70
C MET A 27 -3.11 -14.39 -4.45
N VAL A 28 -4.07 -13.47 -4.51
CA VAL A 28 -5.26 -13.57 -5.37
C VAL A 28 -5.23 -12.42 -6.35
N ILE A 29 -5.39 -12.71 -7.64
CA ILE A 29 -5.56 -11.71 -8.69
C ILE A 29 -6.98 -11.84 -9.22
N VAL A 30 -7.68 -10.71 -9.26
CA VAL A 30 -9.05 -10.62 -9.76
C VAL A 30 -9.02 -9.97 -11.14
N LEU A 31 -9.53 -10.66 -12.15
CA LEU A 31 -9.54 -10.24 -13.56
C LEU A 31 -10.95 -10.08 -14.12
N ASP A 32 -11.08 -9.34 -15.22
CA ASP A 32 -12.36 -9.14 -15.91
C ASP A 32 -12.75 -10.39 -16.70
N ALA A 33 -13.88 -11.03 -16.35
CA ALA A 33 -14.29 -12.31 -16.97
C ALA A 33 -14.70 -12.16 -18.44
N GLU A 34 -15.20 -10.98 -18.80
CA GLU A 34 -15.66 -10.62 -20.14
C GLU A 34 -14.51 -10.24 -21.09
N ASN A 35 -13.30 -9.99 -20.56
CA ASN A 35 -12.16 -9.58 -21.36
C ASN A 35 -11.35 -10.81 -21.81
N GLN A 36 -11.24 -11.02 -23.12
CA GLN A 36 -10.52 -12.17 -23.69
C GLN A 36 -9.02 -12.15 -23.37
N GLU A 37 -8.40 -10.97 -23.26
CA GLU A 37 -6.98 -10.85 -22.88
C GLU A 37 -6.77 -11.23 -21.42
N ASP A 38 -7.65 -10.80 -20.52
CA ASP A 38 -7.65 -11.22 -19.11
C ASP A 38 -7.87 -12.72 -18.97
N ARG A 39 -8.69 -13.33 -19.83
CA ARG A 39 -8.83 -14.78 -19.92
C ARG A 39 -7.51 -15.45 -20.35
N ARG A 40 -6.79 -14.89 -21.31
CA ARG A 40 -5.46 -15.41 -21.73
C ARG A 40 -4.44 -15.24 -20.61
N LEU A 41 -4.37 -14.06 -20.02
CA LEU A 41 -3.47 -13.74 -18.92
C LEU A 41 -3.71 -14.66 -17.72
N GLY A 42 -4.97 -14.83 -17.32
CA GLY A 42 -5.37 -15.69 -16.21
C GLY A 42 -5.00 -17.17 -16.36
N LYS A 43 -4.77 -17.66 -17.59
CA LYS A 43 -4.22 -19.01 -17.82
C LYS A 43 -2.72 -19.12 -17.54
N THR A 44 -1.99 -18.00 -17.63
CA THR A 44 -0.54 -17.97 -17.46
C THR A 44 -0.11 -17.62 -16.04
N LEU A 45 -0.89 -16.76 -15.36
CA LEU A 45 -0.58 -16.25 -14.03
C LEU A 45 -0.34 -17.32 -12.96
N PRO A 46 -1.15 -18.40 -12.84
CA PRO A 46 -0.94 -19.42 -11.81
C PRO A 46 0.42 -20.12 -11.90
N ASN A 47 1.05 -20.11 -13.07
CA ASN A 47 2.34 -20.75 -13.33
C ASN A 47 3.54 -19.80 -13.19
N LYS A 48 3.30 -18.53 -12.85
CA LYS A 48 4.34 -17.51 -12.65
C LYS A 48 4.40 -17.12 -11.18
N PHE A 49 5.60 -17.02 -10.61
CA PHE A 49 5.79 -16.48 -9.25
C PHE A 49 5.04 -15.13 -9.11
N PRO A 50 4.30 -14.88 -8.01
CA PRO A 50 4.21 -15.65 -6.77
C PRO A 50 3.13 -16.75 -6.78
N TYR A 51 2.81 -17.30 -7.95
CA TYR A 51 1.82 -18.36 -8.16
C TYR A 51 0.42 -17.97 -7.67
N PRO A 52 -0.10 -16.81 -8.10
CA PRO A 52 -1.38 -16.32 -7.64
C PRO A 52 -2.52 -17.25 -8.06
N ARG A 53 -3.52 -17.38 -7.18
CA ARG A 53 -4.83 -17.86 -7.62
C ARG A 53 -5.52 -16.76 -8.42
N VAL A 54 -6.00 -17.12 -9.60
CA VAL A 54 -6.77 -16.22 -10.45
C VAL A 54 -8.25 -16.41 -10.19
N GLU A 55 -8.91 -15.31 -9.90
CA GLU A 55 -10.35 -15.18 -9.78
C GLU A 55 -10.86 -14.27 -10.88
N TYR A 56 -12.10 -14.52 -11.31
CA TYR A 56 -12.77 -13.63 -12.24
C TYR A 56 -13.85 -12.86 -11.52
N GLN A 57 -14.01 -11.60 -11.89
CA GLN A 57 -15.11 -10.77 -11.42
C GLN A 57 -16.42 -11.32 -11.97
N ASP A 58 -17.45 -11.31 -11.14
CA ASP A 58 -18.78 -11.64 -11.60
C ASP A 58 -19.23 -10.60 -12.64
N SER A 59 -20.11 -11.01 -13.55
CA SER A 59 -20.74 -10.09 -14.49
C SER A 59 -21.67 -9.18 -13.69
N ILE A 60 -21.20 -7.96 -13.39
CA ILE A 60 -21.97 -6.97 -12.66
C ILE A 60 -22.61 -6.03 -13.67
N ASN A 61 -23.85 -5.62 -13.40
CA ASN A 61 -24.56 -4.65 -14.22
C ASN A 61 -23.69 -3.38 -14.38
N PRO A 62 -23.25 -3.03 -15.61
CA PRO A 62 -22.38 -1.88 -15.83
C PRO A 62 -22.97 -0.56 -15.33
N SER A 63 -24.29 -0.49 -15.15
CA SER A 63 -24.96 0.68 -14.57
C SER A 63 -24.60 0.95 -13.10
N ILE A 64 -23.91 0.03 -12.41
CA ILE A 64 -23.44 0.21 -11.02
C ILE A 64 -22.16 1.06 -10.97
N PHE A 65 -21.41 1.17 -12.08
CA PHE A 65 -20.14 1.92 -12.13
C PHE A 65 -20.18 2.99 -13.22
N HIS A 66 -19.79 4.22 -12.88
CA HIS A 66 -19.83 5.34 -13.82
C HIS A 66 -18.67 5.36 -14.82
N ARG A 67 -17.54 4.73 -14.48
CA ARG A 67 -16.34 4.62 -15.32
C ARG A 67 -15.81 3.18 -15.27
N LYS A 68 -15.06 2.78 -16.30
CA LYS A 68 -14.67 1.37 -16.54
C LYS A 68 -13.36 1.05 -15.81
N GLY A 69 -13.32 -0.09 -15.11
CA GLY A 69 -12.11 -0.69 -14.53
C GLY A 69 -11.78 -0.21 -13.11
N HIS A 70 -11.41 1.06 -12.93
CA HIS A 70 -10.91 1.55 -11.63
C HIS A 70 -11.98 1.53 -10.53
N GLU A 71 -13.18 2.02 -10.80
CA GLU A 71 -14.30 2.04 -9.86
C GLU A 71 -14.81 0.63 -9.56
N ARG A 72 -14.78 -0.27 -10.56
CA ARG A 72 -15.12 -1.68 -10.36
C ARG A 72 -14.13 -2.35 -9.41
N MET A 73 -12.83 -2.12 -9.61
CA MET A 73 -11.78 -2.59 -8.69
C MET A 73 -12.00 -2.05 -7.27
N GLN A 74 -12.28 -0.75 -7.11
CA GLN A 74 -12.54 -0.17 -5.80
C GLN A 74 -13.76 -0.80 -5.11
N ARG A 75 -14.83 -1.08 -5.85
CA ARG A 75 -16.02 -1.77 -5.33
C ARG A 75 -15.70 -3.19 -4.88
N ASP A 76 -14.95 -3.94 -5.68
CA ASP A 76 -14.67 -5.35 -5.39
C ASP A 76 -13.80 -5.55 -4.15
N PHE A 77 -12.99 -4.55 -3.77
CA PHE A 77 -12.27 -4.58 -2.49
C PHE A 77 -13.21 -4.59 -1.27
N PHE A 78 -14.48 -4.26 -1.42
CA PHE A 78 -15.48 -4.43 -0.35
C PHE A 78 -16.08 -5.84 -0.26
N TYR A 79 -15.72 -6.76 -1.15
CA TYR A 79 -16.22 -8.14 -1.19
C TYR A 79 -15.11 -9.20 -1.06
N PRO A 80 -14.08 -9.02 -0.19
CA PRO A 80 -12.97 -9.96 -0.11
C PRO A 80 -13.40 -11.35 0.36
N GLU A 81 -14.51 -11.47 1.11
CA GLU A 81 -15.03 -12.73 1.62
C GLU A 81 -15.48 -13.69 0.51
N THR A 82 -15.85 -13.15 -0.66
CA THR A 82 -16.23 -13.96 -1.82
C THR A 82 -15.01 -14.66 -2.45
N LYS A 83 -13.81 -14.09 -2.26
CA LYS A 83 -12.58 -14.55 -2.90
C LYS A 83 -11.58 -15.14 -1.92
N VAL A 84 -11.61 -14.80 -0.63
CA VAL A 84 -10.57 -15.16 0.35
C VAL A 84 -11.21 -15.78 1.60
N LYS A 85 -10.77 -17.00 1.96
CA LYS A 85 -11.16 -17.71 3.20
C LYS A 85 -10.09 -17.58 4.30
N LYS A 86 -9.66 -16.36 4.59
CA LYS A 86 -8.64 -16.05 5.61
C LYS A 86 -9.17 -14.97 6.55
N LYS A 87 -8.65 -14.93 7.78
CA LYS A 87 -9.03 -13.92 8.78
C LYS A 87 -8.68 -12.50 8.33
N TYR A 88 -7.51 -12.34 7.72
CA TYR A 88 -7.00 -11.06 7.22
C TYR A 88 -6.84 -11.11 5.70
N VAL A 89 -7.04 -9.97 5.06
CA VAL A 89 -6.71 -9.71 3.66
C VAL A 89 -5.77 -8.51 3.59
N GLY A 90 -4.71 -8.62 2.80
CA GLY A 90 -3.80 -7.53 2.49
C GLY A 90 -4.06 -7.03 1.08
N PHE A 91 -4.29 -5.73 0.92
CA PHE A 91 -4.50 -5.11 -0.38
C PHE A 91 -3.23 -4.40 -0.86
N LEU A 92 -2.97 -4.48 -2.16
CA LEU A 92 -1.79 -3.94 -2.84
C LEU A 92 -2.20 -3.37 -4.20
N ASP A 93 -1.61 -2.24 -4.59
CA ASP A 93 -1.67 -1.80 -5.99
C ASP A 93 -0.59 -2.48 -6.84
N THR A 94 -0.86 -2.57 -8.14
CA THR A 94 0.05 -3.15 -9.15
C THR A 94 1.38 -2.41 -9.29
N ASP A 95 1.45 -1.14 -8.88
CA ASP A 95 2.65 -0.30 -8.90
C ASP A 95 3.42 -0.26 -7.57
N THR A 96 3.04 -1.15 -6.63
CA THR A 96 3.76 -1.32 -5.37
C THR A 96 5.17 -1.84 -5.62
N VAL A 97 6.17 -1.19 -5.01
CA VAL A 97 7.56 -1.67 -4.97
C VAL A 97 7.94 -1.89 -3.52
N PHE A 98 8.29 -3.13 -3.16
CA PHE A 98 8.95 -3.39 -1.89
C PHE A 98 10.37 -2.82 -1.92
N VAL A 99 10.76 -2.12 -0.86
CA VAL A 99 12.02 -1.37 -0.79
C VAL A 99 12.97 -1.93 0.27
N THR A 100 12.53 -2.89 1.06
CA THR A 100 13.32 -3.55 2.11
C THR A 100 12.67 -4.88 2.46
N LYS A 101 13.43 -5.81 3.06
CA LYS A 101 12.88 -7.08 3.55
C LYS A 101 11.70 -6.83 4.48
N VAL A 102 10.57 -7.46 4.21
CA VAL A 102 9.35 -7.38 5.01
C VAL A 102 9.50 -8.29 6.22
N THR A 103 9.31 -7.73 7.42
CA THR A 103 9.30 -8.47 8.67
C THR A 103 7.87 -8.55 9.25
N PRO A 104 7.52 -9.59 10.01
CA PRO A 104 6.16 -9.76 10.54
C PRO A 104 5.68 -8.59 11.41
N ASP A 105 6.58 -7.94 12.16
CA ASP A 105 6.28 -6.82 13.07
C ASP A 105 5.90 -5.52 12.34
N LEU A 106 6.31 -5.37 11.07
CA LEU A 106 5.83 -4.28 10.22
C LEU A 106 4.41 -4.50 9.72
N LEU A 107 3.96 -5.76 9.64
CA LEU A 107 2.60 -6.12 9.23
C LEU A 107 1.66 -6.19 10.44
N PHE A 108 2.15 -6.73 11.56
CA PHE A 108 1.39 -6.95 12.79
C PHE A 108 2.23 -6.60 14.02
N GLU A 109 1.77 -5.65 14.82
CA GLU A 109 2.40 -5.30 16.09
C GLU A 109 1.51 -5.79 17.25
N ASN A 110 2.07 -6.62 18.12
CA ASN A 110 1.33 -7.24 19.23
C ASN A 110 0.06 -7.98 18.76
N GLY A 111 0.15 -8.67 17.61
CA GLY A 111 -0.95 -9.41 17.00
C GLY A 111 -2.02 -8.54 16.31
N LYS A 112 -1.85 -7.22 16.28
CA LYS A 112 -2.78 -6.27 15.65
C LYS A 112 -2.22 -5.79 14.31
N PRO A 113 -3.03 -5.74 13.22
CA PRO A 113 -2.55 -5.21 11.95
C PRO A 113 -2.11 -3.75 12.08
N VAL A 114 -1.00 -3.42 11.44
CA VAL A 114 -0.48 -2.05 11.39
C VAL A 114 -1.16 -1.28 10.25
N ILE A 115 -1.67 -0.10 10.57
CA ILE A 115 -2.19 0.87 9.61
C ILE A 115 -1.35 2.12 9.75
N ILE A 116 -0.61 2.47 8.71
CA ILE A 116 0.02 3.78 8.61
C ILE A 116 -0.90 4.60 7.71
N ALA A 117 -1.30 5.77 8.20
CA ALA A 117 -2.21 6.68 7.52
C ALA A 117 -1.59 8.07 7.47
N ASN A 118 -2.04 8.87 6.52
CA ASN A 118 -1.60 10.25 6.41
C ASN A 118 -2.63 11.19 7.03
N TYR A 119 -2.14 12.23 7.70
CA TYR A 119 -2.94 13.31 8.28
C TYR A 119 -2.52 14.67 7.73
N GLY A 120 -3.42 15.64 7.62
CA GLY A 120 -3.05 17.02 7.26
C GLY A 120 -3.47 17.49 5.87
N GLU A 121 -2.59 18.19 5.16
CA GLU A 121 -2.91 18.74 3.83
C GLU A 121 -3.31 17.61 2.85
N PRO A 122 -4.32 17.80 1.99
CA PRO A 122 -4.76 16.75 1.05
C PRO A 122 -3.67 16.42 0.01
N GLY A 123 -2.73 17.33 -0.26
CA GLY A 123 -1.59 17.11 -1.16
C GLY A 123 -1.91 17.11 -2.66
N SER A 124 -3.17 16.95 -3.06
CA SER A 124 -3.60 17.14 -4.45
C SER A 124 -5.10 17.48 -4.58
N PRO A 125 -5.55 18.05 -5.71
CA PRO A 125 -6.99 18.26 -5.96
C PRO A 125 -7.81 16.96 -6.00
N TRP A 126 -7.19 15.82 -6.37
CA TRP A 126 -7.88 14.54 -6.33
C TRP A 126 -8.13 14.09 -4.88
N TRP A 127 -7.12 14.19 -4.02
CA TRP A 127 -7.24 13.85 -2.60
C TRP A 127 -8.21 14.77 -1.84
N ASN A 128 -8.31 16.04 -2.22
CA ASN A 128 -9.35 16.93 -1.69
C ASN A 128 -10.76 16.38 -2.00
N ARG A 129 -11.02 15.99 -3.26
CA ARG A 129 -12.31 15.41 -3.65
C ARG A 129 -12.60 14.06 -2.98
N VAL A 130 -11.58 13.24 -2.75
CA VAL A 130 -11.72 12.00 -1.97
C VAL A 130 -12.18 12.32 -0.56
N SER A 131 -11.52 13.27 0.12
CA SER A 131 -11.85 13.66 1.49
C SER A 131 -13.30 14.14 1.62
N ILE A 132 -13.74 15.01 0.69
CA ILE A 132 -15.12 15.49 0.61
C ILE A 132 -16.10 14.32 0.41
N THR A 133 -15.75 13.37 -0.44
CA THR A 133 -16.62 12.22 -0.74
C THR A 133 -16.69 11.25 0.44
N THR A 134 -15.57 10.94 1.08
CA THR A 134 -15.52 10.17 2.33
C THR A 134 -16.40 10.81 3.39
N ALA A 135 -16.31 12.14 3.55
CA ALA A 135 -17.09 12.85 4.55
C ALA A 135 -18.61 12.76 4.28
N LYS A 136 -19.02 12.87 3.02
CA LYS A 136 -20.42 12.68 2.60
C LYS A 136 -20.91 11.24 2.81
N ILE A 137 -20.07 10.24 2.53
CA ILE A 137 -20.39 8.82 2.74
C ILE A 137 -20.65 8.55 4.23
N TYR A 138 -19.81 9.08 5.12
CA TYR A 138 -19.94 8.85 6.57
C TYR A 138 -20.88 9.83 7.28
N LYS A 139 -21.31 10.90 6.61
CA LYS A 139 -22.01 12.04 7.22
C LYS A 139 -21.22 12.62 8.42
N ALA A 140 -19.90 12.57 8.33
CA ALA A 140 -18.94 12.99 9.35
C ALA A 140 -17.63 13.41 8.68
N LYS A 141 -16.76 14.16 9.35
CA LYS A 141 -15.47 14.56 8.75
C LYS A 141 -14.56 13.34 8.52
N GLU A 142 -13.77 13.39 7.46
CA GLU A 142 -12.70 12.43 7.23
C GLU A 142 -11.61 12.59 8.29
N ILE A 143 -11.24 11.50 8.94
CA ILE A 143 -10.22 11.48 9.99
C ILE A 143 -8.84 11.32 9.37
N MET A 144 -8.68 10.39 8.43
CA MET A 144 -7.36 10.13 7.84
C MET A 144 -7.43 9.72 6.38
N ARG A 145 -6.30 9.91 5.70
CA ARG A 145 -6.07 9.36 4.37
C ARG A 145 -5.39 8.01 4.51
N CYS A 146 -6.06 6.98 4.05
CA CYS A 146 -5.49 5.65 3.87
C CYS A 146 -5.17 5.42 2.38
N MET A 147 -4.65 4.24 2.00
CA MET A 147 -3.95 3.97 0.72
C MET A 147 -2.47 4.36 0.74
N SER A 148 -2.00 4.99 1.82
CA SER A 148 -0.66 5.53 1.82
C SER A 148 0.45 4.50 2.10
N TYR A 149 0.10 3.28 2.46
CA TYR A 149 1.08 2.26 2.84
C TYR A 149 0.53 0.89 2.51
N PHE A 150 1.42 0.05 1.98
CA PHE A 150 1.07 -1.28 1.51
C PHE A 150 1.88 -2.37 2.20
N PRO A 151 1.29 -3.56 2.39
CA PRO A 151 -0.14 -3.85 2.22
C PRO A 151 -1.03 -3.13 3.24
N VAL A 152 -2.25 -2.75 2.83
CA VAL A 152 -3.29 -2.38 3.81
C VAL A 152 -3.93 -3.69 4.29
N ILE A 153 -3.65 -4.07 5.53
CA ILE A 153 -4.14 -5.33 6.10
C ILE A 153 -5.40 -5.08 6.92
N ILE A 154 -6.50 -5.71 6.53
CA ILE A 154 -7.81 -5.57 7.18
C ILE A 154 -8.36 -6.96 7.48
N LYS A 155 -9.08 -7.12 8.58
CA LYS A 155 -9.86 -8.33 8.80
C LYS A 155 -10.99 -8.41 7.78
N VAL A 156 -11.21 -9.59 7.22
CA VAL A 156 -12.29 -9.80 6.24
C VAL A 156 -13.66 -9.46 6.85
N GLU A 157 -13.89 -9.81 8.12
CA GLU A 157 -15.13 -9.50 8.84
C GLU A 157 -15.42 -7.99 8.90
N HIS A 158 -14.41 -7.17 9.20
CA HIS A 158 -14.60 -5.71 9.28
C HIS A 158 -14.91 -5.08 7.91
N VAL A 159 -14.42 -5.65 6.80
CA VAL A 159 -14.79 -5.18 5.45
C VAL A 159 -16.28 -5.43 5.16
N VAL A 160 -16.82 -6.56 5.61
CA VAL A 160 -18.26 -6.85 5.52
C VAL A 160 -19.06 -5.89 6.40
N GLU A 161 -18.59 -5.61 7.61
CA GLU A 161 -19.23 -4.68 8.54
C GLU A 161 -19.27 -3.25 8.01
N VAL A 162 -18.23 -2.79 7.30
CA VAL A 162 -18.22 -1.49 6.59
C VAL A 162 -19.44 -1.39 5.66
N ARG A 163 -19.67 -2.41 4.82
CA ARG A 163 -20.81 -2.42 3.90
C ARG A 163 -22.14 -2.34 4.66
N LYS A 164 -22.33 -3.20 5.65
CA LYS A 164 -23.55 -3.24 6.47
C LYS A 164 -23.82 -1.93 7.19
N TYR A 165 -22.77 -1.28 7.71
CA TYR A 165 -22.87 0.01 8.37
C TYR A 165 -23.34 1.08 7.39
N LEU A 166 -22.74 1.15 6.20
CA LEU A 166 -23.12 2.12 5.18
C LEU A 166 -24.55 1.87 4.68
N GLU A 167 -24.94 0.62 4.48
CA GLU A 167 -26.32 0.24 4.13
C GLU A 167 -27.33 0.75 5.16
N LYS A 168 -27.04 0.56 6.45
CA LYS A 168 -27.85 1.09 7.54
C LYS A 168 -27.87 2.63 7.56
N LEU A 169 -26.73 3.28 7.35
CA LEU A 169 -26.59 4.73 7.39
C LEU A 169 -27.35 5.45 6.26
N HIS A 170 -27.44 4.81 5.09
CA HIS A 170 -28.07 5.37 3.89
C HIS A 170 -29.45 4.77 3.58
N GLY A 171 -29.85 3.68 4.24
CA GLY A 171 -31.15 3.04 4.03
C GLY A 171 -31.29 2.36 2.66
N LYS A 172 -30.19 1.90 2.06
CA LYS A 172 -30.17 1.31 0.72
C LYS A 172 -29.01 0.33 0.53
N PRO A 173 -29.05 -0.57 -0.48
CA PRO A 173 -27.99 -1.54 -0.74
C PRO A 173 -26.62 -0.89 -1.01
N PHE A 174 -25.53 -1.55 -0.62
CA PHE A 174 -24.18 -1.00 -0.73
C PHE A 174 -23.82 -0.59 -2.16
N ASP A 175 -24.16 -1.41 -3.16
CA ASP A 175 -23.85 -1.11 -4.56
C ASP A 175 -24.55 0.16 -5.06
N GLU A 176 -25.73 0.53 -4.52
CA GLU A 176 -26.39 1.81 -4.82
C GLU A 176 -25.73 3.01 -4.13
N ILE A 177 -25.18 2.80 -2.92
CA ILE A 177 -24.34 3.80 -2.23
C ILE A 177 -23.08 4.02 -3.05
N PHE A 178 -22.37 2.95 -3.38
CA PHE A 178 -21.14 3.00 -4.15
C PHE A 178 -21.36 3.68 -5.51
N LYS A 179 -22.42 3.30 -6.24
CA LYS A 179 -22.81 3.96 -7.48
C LYS A 179 -22.98 5.48 -7.30
N GLN A 180 -23.77 5.91 -6.31
CA GLN A 180 -24.01 7.33 -6.07
C GLN A 180 -22.70 8.11 -5.90
N PHE A 181 -21.77 7.59 -5.10
CA PHE A 181 -20.56 8.32 -4.74
C PHE A 181 -19.38 8.10 -5.71
N SER A 182 -19.35 7.00 -6.47
CA SER A 182 -18.32 6.70 -7.48
C SER A 182 -18.36 7.61 -8.72
N THR A 183 -19.37 8.46 -8.85
CA THR A 183 -19.36 9.60 -9.80
C THR A 183 -18.25 10.61 -9.50
N ASN A 184 -17.82 10.68 -8.24
CA ASN A 184 -16.76 11.56 -7.73
C ASN A 184 -15.47 10.77 -7.46
N ALA A 185 -14.44 11.44 -6.93
CA ALA A 185 -13.23 10.76 -6.48
C ALA A 185 -13.52 10.00 -5.19
N ILE A 186 -13.26 8.69 -5.20
CA ILE A 186 -13.38 7.80 -4.05
C ILE A 186 -12.07 7.06 -3.81
N SER A 187 -11.84 6.71 -2.55
CA SER A 187 -10.81 5.76 -2.13
C SER A 187 -11.46 4.76 -1.18
N GLN A 188 -11.52 3.49 -1.61
CA GLN A 188 -11.97 2.38 -0.78
C GLN A 188 -11.20 2.30 0.53
N PHE A 189 -9.91 2.65 0.52
CA PHE A 189 -9.07 2.60 1.71
C PHE A 189 -9.41 3.69 2.72
N ASN A 190 -9.74 4.91 2.27
CA ASN A 190 -10.22 5.96 3.18
C ASN A 190 -11.54 5.55 3.84
N ILE A 191 -12.45 4.98 3.06
CA ILE A 191 -13.73 4.47 3.58
C ILE A 191 -13.48 3.38 4.62
N MET A 192 -12.75 2.31 4.27
CA MET A 192 -12.48 1.21 5.19
C MET A 192 -11.77 1.69 6.46
N CYS A 193 -10.69 2.47 6.35
CA CYS A 193 -9.98 2.98 7.51
C CYS A 193 -10.83 3.89 8.41
N GLN A 194 -11.68 4.75 7.83
CA GLN A 194 -12.60 5.59 8.61
C GLN A 194 -13.48 4.73 9.50
N TYR A 195 -14.01 3.61 8.98
CA TYR A 195 -14.77 2.66 9.78
C TYR A 195 -13.93 2.00 10.86
N LEU A 196 -12.74 1.50 10.51
CA LEU A 196 -11.85 0.84 11.47
C LEU A 196 -11.48 1.76 12.63
N TRP A 197 -11.21 3.03 12.35
CA TRP A 197 -10.93 4.02 13.40
C TRP A 197 -12.14 4.27 14.30
N ASN A 198 -13.34 4.36 13.73
CA ASN A 198 -14.53 4.69 14.51
C ASN A 198 -15.04 3.53 15.38
N PHE A 199 -14.88 2.29 14.92
CA PHE A 199 -15.54 1.13 15.53
C PHE A 199 -14.58 0.01 15.99
N HIS A 200 -13.36 -0.04 15.46
CA HIS A 200 -12.39 -1.11 15.75
C HIS A 200 -11.00 -0.54 16.09
N ARG A 201 -10.92 0.68 16.64
CA ARG A 201 -9.65 1.39 16.87
C ARG A 201 -8.63 0.53 17.62
N ASP A 202 -9.10 -0.17 18.64
CA ASP A 202 -8.26 -0.96 19.54
C ASP A 202 -7.81 -2.30 18.94
N GLU A 203 -8.33 -2.69 17.78
CA GLU A 203 -7.97 -3.95 17.11
C GLU A 203 -6.83 -3.78 16.10
N TYR A 204 -6.38 -2.55 15.90
CA TYR A 204 -5.35 -2.16 14.95
C TYR A 204 -4.29 -1.27 15.62
N LYS A 205 -3.15 -1.12 14.95
CA LYS A 205 -2.07 -0.23 15.37
C LYS A 205 -1.95 0.90 14.35
N PHE A 206 -2.46 2.06 14.71
CA PHE A 206 -2.49 3.23 13.85
C PHE A 206 -1.25 4.11 14.03
N TYR A 207 -0.65 4.52 12.92
CA TYR A 207 0.38 5.55 12.84
C TYR A 207 -0.08 6.66 11.90
N PHE A 208 0.18 7.91 12.26
CA PHE A 208 -0.29 9.09 11.56
C PHE A 208 0.88 9.93 11.10
N HIS A 209 1.23 9.78 9.83
CA HIS A 209 2.26 10.60 9.20
C HIS A 209 1.61 11.89 8.67
N VAL A 210 1.92 12.99 9.33
CA VAL A 210 1.54 14.35 8.92
C VAL A 210 2.11 14.73 7.54
N ILE A 211 1.23 15.27 6.70
CA ILE A 211 1.56 15.90 5.43
C ILE A 211 1.51 17.41 5.63
N SER A 212 2.64 18.06 5.35
CA SER A 212 2.73 19.51 5.27
C SER A 212 3.73 19.95 4.23
N SER A 213 3.48 21.14 3.67
CA SER A 213 4.43 21.91 2.88
C SER A 213 5.74 22.22 3.63
N THR A 214 5.71 22.30 4.96
CA THR A 214 6.90 22.45 5.81
C THR A 214 7.08 21.21 6.68
N PRO A 215 8.18 20.45 6.50
CA PRO A 215 8.51 19.29 7.33
C PRO A 215 8.36 19.54 8.83
N GLY A 216 7.61 18.66 9.52
CA GLY A 216 7.44 18.67 10.98
C GLY A 216 6.62 19.84 11.57
N LYS A 217 6.08 20.75 10.75
CA LYS A 217 5.43 21.99 11.22
C LYS A 217 4.01 22.18 10.71
N TRP A 218 3.24 21.11 10.64
CA TRP A 218 1.84 21.26 10.29
C TRP A 218 1.05 21.84 11.45
N GLU A 219 0.53 23.05 11.28
CA GLU A 219 -0.28 23.78 12.27
C GLU A 219 -1.70 24.00 11.73
N GLY A 220 -2.26 22.98 11.06
CA GLY A 220 -3.61 23.05 10.46
C GLY A 220 -3.71 23.79 9.13
N LYS A 221 -2.63 24.42 8.66
CA LYS A 221 -2.60 25.08 7.34
C LYS A 221 -2.96 24.09 6.23
N GLY A 222 -3.81 24.53 5.29
CA GLY A 222 -4.25 23.71 4.15
C GLY A 222 -5.24 22.58 4.50
N SER A 223 -5.77 22.56 5.74
CA SER A 223 -6.94 21.74 6.08
C SER A 223 -8.16 22.17 5.27
N ILE A 224 -9.04 21.23 5.00
CA ILE A 224 -10.35 21.48 4.38
C ILE A 224 -11.46 21.20 5.41
N PRO A 225 -12.63 21.84 5.31
CA PRO A 225 -13.71 21.70 6.30
C PRO A 225 -14.19 20.26 6.52
N GLU A 226 -14.14 19.43 5.48
CA GLU A 226 -14.57 18.03 5.47
C GLU A 226 -13.58 17.08 6.13
N ARG A 227 -12.42 17.58 6.58
CA ARG A 227 -11.41 16.80 7.29
C ARG A 227 -11.32 17.25 8.74
N GLU A 228 -10.98 16.32 9.63
CA GLU A 228 -10.69 16.64 11.02
C GLU A 228 -9.54 17.65 11.14
N SER A 229 -9.64 18.51 12.17
CA SER A 229 -8.77 19.67 12.32
C SER A 229 -7.42 19.35 12.96
N PHE A 230 -6.56 20.34 13.08
CA PHE A 230 -5.30 20.19 13.81
C PHE A 230 -5.53 19.96 15.31
N GLU A 231 -6.54 20.61 15.89
CA GLU A 231 -6.92 20.42 17.29
C GLU A 231 -7.38 18.97 17.53
N PHE A 232 -8.15 18.41 16.60
CA PHE A 232 -8.53 16.99 16.65
C PHE A 232 -7.28 16.09 16.66
N TYR A 233 -6.31 16.34 15.77
CA TYR A 233 -5.04 15.60 15.70
C TYR A 233 -4.24 15.68 17.00
N GLN A 234 -4.17 16.87 17.61
CA GLN A 234 -3.47 17.06 18.87
C GLN A 234 -4.15 16.27 20.00
N ALA A 235 -5.48 16.35 20.09
CA ALA A 235 -6.25 15.76 21.19
C ALA A 235 -6.46 14.24 21.06
N ASN A 236 -6.61 13.70 19.85
CA ASN A 236 -7.09 12.32 19.68
C ASN A 236 -5.99 11.29 19.39
N PHE A 237 -4.80 11.73 18.97
CA PHE A 237 -3.71 10.82 18.61
C PHE A 237 -2.61 10.87 19.68
N THR A 238 -2.21 9.69 20.17
CA THR A 238 -1.15 9.58 21.19
C THR A 238 0.22 9.91 20.61
N VAL A 239 1.20 10.18 21.48
CA VAL A 239 2.60 10.43 21.05
C VAL A 239 3.15 9.27 20.22
N ALA A 240 2.90 8.03 20.63
CA ALA A 240 3.36 6.83 19.93
C ALA A 240 2.78 6.73 18.51
N GLN A 241 1.51 7.10 18.32
CA GLN A 241 0.86 7.08 17.00
C GLN A 241 1.40 8.17 16.06
N LYS A 242 2.12 9.17 16.57
CA LYS A 242 2.71 10.28 15.79
C LYS A 242 4.18 10.05 15.43
N LEU A 243 4.77 8.95 15.89
CA LEU A 243 6.15 8.61 15.58
C LEU A 243 6.28 8.11 14.13
N PRO A 244 7.44 8.33 13.48
CA PRO A 244 7.74 7.67 12.23
C PRO A 244 7.62 6.15 12.37
N LYS A 245 7.11 5.49 11.34
CA LYS A 245 7.11 4.03 11.23
C LYS A 245 7.77 3.63 9.92
N VAL A 246 8.70 2.67 9.97
CA VAL A 246 9.26 2.05 8.77
C VAL A 246 8.14 1.44 7.94
N ARG A 247 8.20 1.63 6.62
CA ARG A 247 7.35 0.89 5.70
C ARG A 247 8.16 -0.02 4.79
N THR A 248 7.50 -1.06 4.33
CA THR A 248 8.10 -2.07 3.48
C THR A 248 8.04 -1.74 1.99
N SER A 249 7.14 -0.85 1.59
CA SER A 249 6.89 -0.58 0.18
C SER A 249 6.47 0.85 -0.12
N ILE A 250 6.50 1.18 -1.41
CA ILE A 250 6.14 2.47 -1.96
C ILE A 250 5.20 2.31 -3.15
N HIS A 251 4.42 3.33 -3.47
CA HIS A 251 3.82 3.47 -4.79
C HIS A 251 4.83 4.10 -5.74
N TYR A 252 5.32 3.31 -6.69
CA TYR A 252 6.45 3.72 -7.53
C TYR A 252 6.13 4.91 -8.44
N ARG A 253 4.90 4.98 -8.96
CA ARG A 253 4.45 6.07 -9.85
C ARG A 253 4.58 7.47 -9.20
N TYR A 254 4.38 7.57 -7.89
CA TYR A 254 4.49 8.84 -7.17
C TYR A 254 5.93 9.18 -6.78
N HIS A 255 6.84 8.21 -6.83
CA HIS A 255 8.27 8.44 -6.59
C HIS A 255 9.01 8.85 -7.85
N ASN A 256 8.54 8.39 -9.01
CA ASN A 256 9.09 8.76 -10.29
C ASN A 256 7.98 8.99 -11.31
N LYS A 257 7.69 10.28 -11.58
CA LYS A 257 6.67 10.69 -12.56
C LYS A 257 6.94 10.13 -13.96
N TRP A 258 8.20 9.80 -14.26
CA TRP A 258 8.65 9.27 -15.55
C TRP A 258 8.82 7.75 -15.55
N GLU A 259 8.58 7.09 -14.40
CA GLU A 259 8.74 5.64 -14.22
C GLU A 259 10.12 5.14 -14.74
N ASP A 260 11.17 5.95 -14.57
CA ASP A 260 12.53 5.64 -15.03
C ASP A 260 13.12 4.45 -14.29
N PHE A 261 13.48 3.45 -15.07
CA PHE A 261 13.99 2.17 -14.60
C PHE A 261 15.26 2.26 -13.76
N ASN A 262 16.15 3.23 -14.03
CA ASN A 262 17.35 3.40 -13.22
C ASN A 262 16.99 3.77 -11.78
N THR A 263 15.97 4.59 -11.60
CA THR A 263 15.41 4.90 -10.28
C THR A 263 14.86 3.64 -9.61
N TYR A 264 14.10 2.78 -10.32
CA TYR A 264 13.62 1.51 -9.76
C TYR A 264 14.80 0.63 -9.30
N LYS A 265 15.78 0.43 -10.19
CA LYS A 265 16.98 -0.37 -9.92
C LYS A 265 17.73 0.15 -8.70
N ASN A 266 17.90 1.47 -8.57
CA ASN A 266 18.56 2.09 -7.42
C ASN A 266 17.80 1.87 -6.11
N ILE A 267 16.46 1.98 -6.13
CA ILE A 267 15.61 1.73 -4.96
C ILE A 267 15.75 0.28 -4.51
N VAL A 268 15.61 -0.68 -5.43
CA VAL A 268 15.74 -2.11 -5.14
C VAL A 268 17.16 -2.45 -4.68
N LYS A 269 18.19 -1.89 -5.32
CA LYS A 269 19.60 -2.08 -4.94
C LYS A 269 19.87 -1.63 -3.51
N LYS A 270 19.38 -0.44 -3.12
CA LYS A 270 19.47 0.03 -1.73
C LYS A 270 18.81 -0.97 -0.78
N GLY A 271 17.57 -1.37 -1.07
CA GLY A 271 16.85 -2.35 -0.27
C GLY A 271 17.60 -3.66 -0.06
N ILE A 272 18.20 -4.22 -1.12
CA ILE A 272 19.04 -5.42 -1.07
C ILE A 272 20.25 -5.20 -0.16
N CYS A 273 20.96 -4.08 -0.34
CA CYS A 273 22.16 -3.78 0.44
C CYS A 273 21.87 -3.63 1.93
N TYR A 274 20.85 -2.85 2.30
CA TYR A 274 20.46 -2.68 3.71
C TYR A 274 19.87 -3.96 4.32
N SER A 275 19.23 -4.83 3.52
CA SER A 275 18.70 -6.11 3.98
C SER A 275 19.76 -7.23 4.12
N GLY A 276 21.03 -6.87 4.26
CA GLY A 276 22.16 -7.80 4.44
C GLY A 276 23.11 -7.93 3.25
N GLY A 277 22.85 -7.23 2.14
CA GLY A 277 23.71 -7.23 0.96
C GLY A 277 25.10 -6.65 1.19
N PHE A 278 25.31 -5.77 2.20
CA PHE A 278 26.66 -5.30 2.55
C PHE A 278 27.65 -6.44 2.86
N ASP A 279 27.17 -7.52 3.49
CA ASP A 279 28.01 -8.66 3.85
C ASP A 279 28.05 -9.71 2.72
N ILE A 280 26.95 -9.85 1.97
CA ILE A 280 26.78 -10.93 0.97
C ILE A 280 27.36 -10.53 -0.40
N CYS A 281 27.30 -9.24 -0.76
CA CYS A 281 27.67 -8.72 -2.07
C CYS A 281 28.30 -7.32 -1.97
N PRO A 282 29.46 -7.21 -1.30
CA PRO A 282 30.08 -5.93 -0.97
C PRO A 282 30.39 -5.07 -2.20
N GLU A 283 30.76 -5.67 -3.34
CA GLU A 283 31.03 -4.94 -4.58
C GLU A 283 29.80 -4.18 -5.10
N GLN A 284 28.62 -4.79 -5.05
CA GLN A 284 27.38 -4.16 -5.46
C GLN A 284 27.00 -3.03 -4.50
N CYS A 285 27.34 -3.16 -3.22
CA CYS A 285 26.97 -2.20 -2.17
C CYS A 285 28.06 -1.15 -1.88
N ARG A 286 29.24 -1.21 -2.52
CA ARG A 286 30.43 -0.40 -2.18
C ARG A 286 30.24 1.13 -2.21
N HIS A 287 29.24 1.61 -2.94
CA HIS A 287 28.93 3.05 -3.07
C HIS A 287 27.85 3.51 -2.09
N LEU A 288 27.30 2.62 -1.27
CA LEU A 288 26.30 2.93 -0.25
C LEU A 288 26.97 2.99 1.13
N ASN A 289 26.48 3.91 1.96
CA ASN A 289 26.90 3.99 3.36
C ASN A 289 25.96 3.13 4.21
N ARG A 290 26.50 2.11 4.90
CA ARG A 290 25.76 1.19 5.77
C ARG A 290 25.01 1.89 6.91
N THR A 291 25.51 3.04 7.38
CA THR A 291 24.92 3.80 8.48
C THR A 291 24.04 4.95 8.02
N ALA A 292 23.85 5.13 6.71
CA ALA A 292 22.98 6.18 6.20
C ALA A 292 21.51 5.79 6.29
N LEU A 293 20.64 6.80 6.32
CA LEU A 293 19.20 6.60 6.24
C LEU A 293 18.80 6.16 4.83
N GLN A 294 18.10 5.03 4.73
CA GLN A 294 17.34 4.65 3.55
C GLN A 294 16.03 5.43 3.52
N LYS A 295 16.06 6.59 2.86
CA LYS A 295 14.91 7.50 2.74
C LYS A 295 13.63 6.84 2.23
N GLU A 296 13.76 5.80 1.39
CA GLU A 296 12.63 5.05 0.83
C GLU A 296 11.79 4.32 1.90
N LEU A 297 12.27 4.19 3.14
CA LEU A 297 11.48 3.71 4.28
C LEU A 297 10.49 4.76 4.83
N PHE A 298 10.70 6.05 4.52
CA PHE A 298 10.00 7.18 5.13
C PHE A 298 9.39 8.20 4.14
N TYR A 299 9.83 8.28 2.88
CA TYR A 299 9.23 9.06 1.77
C TYR A 299 7.86 8.59 1.15
N PHE A 300 6.70 9.21 1.38
CA PHE A 300 5.43 8.77 0.78
C PHE A 300 4.70 9.84 -0.03
N GLU A 301 4.29 9.54 -1.27
CA GLU A 301 3.49 10.45 -2.13
C GLU A 301 3.93 11.92 -1.98
N TYR A 302 5.19 12.18 -2.32
CA TYR A 302 5.83 13.51 -2.24
C TYR A 302 6.17 14.01 -0.83
N ASN A 303 5.92 13.23 0.23
CA ASN A 303 6.22 13.62 1.61
C ASN A 303 7.40 12.83 2.18
N ASP A 304 8.55 13.49 2.27
CA ASP A 304 9.75 12.92 2.88
C ASP A 304 9.68 13.07 4.40
N TRP A 305 9.72 11.97 5.15
CA TRP A 305 9.80 11.96 6.61
C TRP A 305 11.23 11.88 7.16
N SER A 306 12.24 11.79 6.29
CA SER A 306 13.65 11.67 6.69
C SER A 306 14.23 12.86 7.47
N TRP A 307 13.46 13.92 7.66
CA TRP A 307 13.80 15.03 8.54
C TRP A 307 13.64 14.70 10.03
N ASP A 308 12.84 13.69 10.39
CA ASP A 308 12.65 13.30 11.78
C ASP A 308 13.87 12.46 12.23
N PRO A 309 14.62 12.90 13.27
CA PRO A 309 15.81 12.18 13.71
C PRO A 309 15.51 10.74 14.16
N ARG A 310 14.27 10.46 14.60
CA ARG A 310 13.84 9.12 15.05
C ARG A 310 13.68 8.13 13.91
N CYS A 311 13.70 8.58 12.65
CA CYS A 311 13.72 7.70 11.49
C CYS A 311 14.94 6.77 11.49
N MET A 312 16.09 7.24 11.98
CA MET A 312 17.27 6.38 12.12
C MET A 312 17.02 5.27 13.14
N ASP A 313 16.48 5.59 14.31
CA ASP A 313 16.17 4.59 15.35
C ASP A 313 15.20 3.51 14.83
N GLU A 314 14.15 3.93 14.10
CA GLU A 314 13.19 2.99 13.52
C GLU A 314 13.80 2.12 12.40
N GLN A 315 14.69 2.70 11.59
CA GLN A 315 15.45 1.94 10.60
C GLN A 315 16.38 0.91 11.27
N GLU A 316 17.08 1.29 12.33
CA GLU A 316 18.00 0.41 13.06
C GLU A 316 17.23 -0.76 13.70
N LYS A 317 16.08 -0.49 14.33
CA LYS A 317 15.19 -1.53 14.86
C LYS A 317 14.75 -2.51 13.77
N HIS A 318 14.34 -1.98 12.61
CA HIS A 318 13.94 -2.81 11.47
C HIS A 318 15.09 -3.71 11.01
N TYR A 319 16.28 -3.16 10.80
CA TYR A 319 17.41 -3.95 10.30
C TYR A 319 18.00 -4.92 11.32
N ALA A 320 17.90 -4.63 12.62
CA ALA A 320 18.14 -5.63 13.66
C ALA A 320 17.19 -6.83 13.50
N LYS A 321 15.90 -6.57 13.24
CA LYS A 321 14.92 -7.65 13.01
C LYS A 321 15.16 -8.42 11.71
N VAL A 322 15.53 -7.74 10.64
CA VAL A 322 15.91 -8.39 9.37
C VAL A 322 17.11 -9.33 9.59
N GLU A 323 18.09 -8.91 10.39
CA GLU A 323 19.25 -9.73 10.73
C GLU A 323 18.86 -10.97 11.54
N GLU A 324 17.98 -10.83 12.54
CA GLU A 324 17.46 -11.96 13.34
C GLU A 324 16.74 -13.00 12.47
N LEU A 325 16.04 -12.55 11.43
CA LEU A 325 15.27 -13.41 10.51
C LEU A 325 16.09 -13.91 9.31
N ARG A 326 17.41 -13.67 9.29
CA ARG A 326 18.29 -13.97 8.15
C ARG A 326 18.66 -15.46 8.06
N ASP A 327 17.68 -16.27 7.66
CA ASP A 327 17.85 -17.69 7.38
C ASP A 327 18.52 -17.98 6.01
N SER A 328 18.65 -19.27 5.67
CA SER A 328 19.24 -19.70 4.39
C SER A 328 18.46 -19.23 3.16
N GLU A 329 17.13 -19.16 3.25
CA GLU A 329 16.27 -18.72 2.15
C GLU A 329 16.41 -17.21 1.93
N ALA A 330 16.40 -16.43 3.00
CA ALA A 330 16.66 -15.00 2.99
C ALA A 330 18.04 -14.68 2.40
N ARG A 331 19.09 -15.39 2.83
CA ARG A 331 20.45 -15.24 2.27
C ARG A 331 20.49 -15.56 0.77
N LYS A 332 19.79 -16.62 0.35
CA LYS A 332 19.68 -16.99 -1.07
C LYS A 332 18.99 -15.89 -1.88
N ALA A 333 17.86 -15.36 -1.40
CA ALA A 333 17.13 -14.28 -2.06
C ALA A 333 17.96 -13.00 -2.20
N ILE A 334 18.72 -12.61 -1.16
CA ILE A 334 19.63 -11.46 -1.22
C ILE A 334 20.75 -11.72 -2.23
N LYS A 335 21.37 -12.90 -2.22
CA LYS A 335 22.42 -13.28 -3.18
C LYS A 335 21.92 -13.26 -4.64
N GLU A 336 20.73 -13.80 -4.88
CA GLU A 336 20.05 -13.71 -6.19
C GLU A 336 19.82 -12.24 -6.58
N GLY A 337 19.28 -11.44 -5.66
CA GLY A 337 19.09 -10.01 -5.86
C GLY A 337 20.38 -9.28 -6.24
N CYS A 338 21.49 -9.55 -5.57
CA CYS A 338 22.77 -8.94 -5.91
C CYS A 338 23.25 -9.32 -7.33
N ALA A 339 23.02 -10.56 -7.75
CA ALA A 339 23.41 -11.05 -9.07
C ALA A 339 22.50 -10.53 -10.21
N GLU A 340 21.22 -10.32 -9.91
CA GLU A 340 20.20 -9.88 -10.87
C GLU A 340 20.09 -8.35 -10.95
N VAL A 341 20.26 -7.61 -9.85
CA VAL A 341 19.96 -6.16 -9.79
C VAL A 341 20.76 -5.34 -10.79
N ASP A 342 22.02 -5.69 -11.03
CA ASP A 342 22.86 -4.98 -11.99
C ASP A 342 22.55 -5.37 -13.45
N LYS A 343 21.96 -6.56 -13.67
CA LYS A 343 21.53 -7.10 -14.97
C LYS A 343 20.09 -6.77 -15.32
N LEU A 344 19.33 -6.19 -14.38
CA LEU A 344 17.99 -5.73 -14.62
C LEU A 344 17.98 -4.87 -15.90
N SER A 345 17.18 -5.31 -16.87
CA SER A 345 16.79 -4.60 -18.08
C SER A 345 15.29 -4.80 -18.29
N PHE A 346 14.68 -3.93 -19.11
CA PHE A 346 13.38 -4.23 -19.69
C PHE A 346 13.62 -4.84 -21.07
N ASP A 347 13.18 -6.08 -21.27
CA ASP A 347 12.91 -6.55 -22.62
C ASP A 347 11.62 -5.85 -23.05
N PHE A 348 11.75 -4.71 -23.74
CA PHE A 348 10.65 -4.15 -24.52
C PHE A 348 10.42 -5.06 -25.72
N VAL A 349 9.84 -6.24 -25.50
CA VAL A 349 9.10 -6.88 -26.58
C VAL A 349 7.82 -6.07 -26.72
N ALA A 350 7.79 -5.23 -27.74
CA ALA A 350 6.54 -4.65 -28.22
C ALA A 350 5.64 -5.83 -28.65
N LEU A 351 4.64 -6.12 -27.83
CA LEU A 351 3.44 -6.85 -28.21
C LEU A 351 2.29 -5.85 -28.24
#